data_AF-A0A2T1CB36-F1
#
_entry.id   AF-A0A2T1CB36-F1
#
_cell.length_a   1.000
_cell.length_b   1.000
_cell.length_c   1.000
_cell.angle_alpha   90.00
_cell.angle_beta   90.00
_cell.angle_gamma   90.00
#
_symmetry.space_group_name_H-M   'P 1'
#
loop_
_entity.id
_entity.type
_entity.pdbx_description
1 polymer ?
#
loop_
_entity_poly.entity_id
_entity_poly.type
_entity_poly.pdbx_seq_one_letter_code
_entity_poly.pdbx_strand_id
1 'polypeptide(L)'
;MVQELADLKRKELEASINVERAIASLDEAKLNYRRQQYEHSLKVSDYQTEMQKQQEQVNSLQTQLDTIDDELDKLTSVYSPYRGKVRRVKILGQNERSITAEVTLDIRGEIRK
;
A
#
# COMPACT_ATOMS: atom_id res chain seq x y z
N MET A 1 -53.22 56.23 -12.97
CA MET A 1 -52.06 56.70 -13.77
C MET A 1 -50.82 57.04 -12.94
N VAL A 2 -50.76 58.10 -12.13
CA VAL A 2 -49.50 58.45 -11.40
C VAL A 2 -49.15 57.46 -10.27
N GLN A 3 -50.15 56.96 -9.52
CA GLN A 3 -49.93 55.96 -8.47
C GLN A 3 -49.49 54.59 -9.03
N GLU A 4 -50.13 54.11 -10.09
CA GLU A 4 -49.75 52.83 -10.74
C GLU A 4 -48.30 52.84 -11.24
N LEU A 5 -47.83 53.96 -11.79
CA LEU A 5 -46.45 54.11 -12.23
C LEU A 5 -45.46 54.04 -11.06
N ALA A 6 -45.81 54.62 -9.91
CA ALA A 6 -44.98 54.57 -8.72
C ALA A 6 -44.92 53.14 -8.13
N ASP A 7 -46.04 52.42 -8.15
CA ASP A 7 -46.11 51.03 -7.68
C ASP A 7 -45.34 50.07 -8.61
N LEU A 8 -45.40 50.28 -9.92
CA LEU A 8 -44.60 49.53 -10.89
C LEU A 8 -43.09 49.74 -10.65
N LYS A 9 -42.64 50.99 -10.45
CA LYS A 9 -41.24 51.28 -10.13
C LYS A 9 -40.78 50.64 -8.82
N ARG A 10 -41.64 50.58 -7.81
CA ARG A 10 -41.33 49.89 -6.53
C ARG A 10 -41.18 48.38 -6.73
N LYS A 11 -42.09 47.75 -7.48
CA LYS A 11 -42.01 46.33 -7.82
C LYS A 11 -40.78 46.00 -8.64
N GLU A 12 -40.41 46.85 -9.59
CA GLU A 12 -39.20 46.70 -10.40
C GLU A 12 -37.93 46.77 -9.53
N LEU A 13 -37.87 47.74 -8.62
CA LEU A 13 -36.76 47.87 -7.68
C LEU A 13 -36.65 46.65 -6.76
N GLU A 14 -37.77 46.17 -6.21
CA GLU A 14 -37.81 44.99 -5.35
C GLU A 14 -37.38 43.73 -6.11
N ALA A 15 -37.86 43.55 -7.34
CA ALA A 15 -37.45 42.46 -8.20
C ALA A 15 -35.94 42.50 -8.51
N SER A 16 -35.39 43.69 -8.79
CA SER A 16 -33.96 43.88 -9.03
C SER A 16 -33.12 43.50 -7.81
N ILE A 17 -33.50 43.96 -6.61
CA ILE A 17 -32.84 43.62 -5.35
C ILE A 17 -32.88 42.10 -5.10
N ASN A 18 -34.01 41.45 -5.38
CA ASN A 18 -34.15 40.01 -5.22
C ASN A 18 -33.27 39.22 -6.20
N VAL A 19 -33.14 39.67 -7.44
CA VAL A 19 -32.23 39.08 -8.43
C VAL A 19 -30.78 39.24 -7.98
N GLU A 20 -30.39 40.44 -7.54
CA GLU A 20 -29.03 40.71 -7.06
C GLU A 20 -28.66 39.84 -5.85
N ARG A 21 -29.58 39.69 -4.89
CA ARG A 21 -29.41 38.76 -3.76
C ARG A 21 -29.27 37.32 -4.22
N ALA A 22 -30.09 36.87 -5.17
CA ALA A 22 -30.02 35.50 -5.70
C ALA A 22 -28.67 35.24 -6.41
N ILE A 23 -28.16 36.23 -7.15
CA ILE A 23 -26.83 36.16 -7.78
C ILE A 23 -25.74 36.07 -6.72
N ALA A 24 -25.78 36.92 -5.69
CA ALA A 24 -24.81 36.89 -4.60
C ALA A 24 -24.79 35.53 -3.87
N SER A 25 -25.98 34.99 -3.55
CA SER A 25 -26.09 33.65 -2.94
C SER A 25 -25.60 32.54 -3.86
N LEU A 26 -25.86 32.63 -5.17
CA LEU A 26 -25.37 31.66 -6.15
C LEU A 26 -23.85 31.70 -6.27
N ASP A 27 -23.25 32.89 -6.27
CA ASP A 27 -21.79 33.04 -6.36
C ASP A 27 -21.11 32.57 -5.08
N GLU A 28 -21.69 32.83 -3.91
CA GLU A 28 -21.23 32.25 -2.65
C GLU A 28 -21.30 30.70 -2.67
N ALA A 29 -22.42 30.14 -3.12
CA ALA A 29 -22.58 28.69 -3.25
C ALA A 29 -21.55 28.09 -4.22
N LYS A 30 -21.28 28.74 -5.36
CA LYS A 30 -20.23 28.30 -6.30
C LYS A 30 -18.84 28.36 -5.69
N LEU A 31 -18.52 29.42 -4.95
CA LEU A 31 -17.23 29.56 -4.27
C LEU A 31 -17.05 28.46 -3.21
N ASN A 32 -18.08 28.21 -2.41
CA ASN A 32 -18.07 27.14 -1.41
C ASN A 32 -17.90 25.76 -2.06
N TYR A 33 -18.62 25.50 -3.16
CA TYR A 33 -18.48 24.26 -3.91
C TYR A 33 -17.06 24.07 -4.47
N ARG A 34 -16.47 25.13 -5.05
CA ARG A 34 -15.09 25.08 -5.56
C ARG A 34 -14.09 24.81 -4.44
N ARG A 35 -14.27 25.43 -3.26
CA ARG A 35 -13.43 25.18 -2.09
C ARG A 35 -13.53 23.74 -1.63
N GLN A 36 -14.75 23.21 -1.50
CA GLN A 36 -14.98 21.81 -1.11
C GLN A 36 -14.33 20.83 -2.09
N GLN A 37 -14.46 21.09 -3.40
CA GLN A 37 -13.84 20.24 -4.42
C GLN A 37 -12.31 20.28 -4.34
N TYR A 38 -11.72 21.45 -4.10
CA TYR A 38 -10.28 21.58 -3.91
C TYR A 38 -9.80 20.83 -2.67
N GLU A 39 -10.46 21.02 -1.53
CA GLU A 39 -10.14 20.30 -0.28
C GLU A 39 -10.28 18.78 -0.44
N HIS A 40 -11.32 18.33 -1.15
CA HIS A 40 -11.51 16.92 -1.45
C HIS A 40 -10.38 16.38 -2.33
N SER A 41 -10.01 17.11 -3.38
CA SER A 41 -8.90 16.72 -4.26
C SER A 41 -7.58 16.60 -3.51
N LEU A 42 -7.30 17.51 -2.58
CA LEU A 42 -6.10 17.44 -1.74
C LEU A 42 -6.12 16.19 -0.86
N LYS A 43 -7.23 15.93 -0.16
CA LYS A 43 -7.37 14.74 0.69
C LYS A 43 -7.20 13.44 -0.08
N VAL A 44 -7.74 13.36 -1.30
CA VAL A 44 -7.58 12.19 -2.17
C VAL A 44 -6.12 12.01 -2.55
N SER A 45 -5.42 13.08 -2.92
CA SER A 45 -3.99 13.05 -3.25
C SER A 45 -3.13 12.59 -2.07
N ASP A 46 -3.40 13.11 -0.87
CA ASP A 46 -2.69 12.72 0.35
C ASP A 46 -2.91 11.24 0.65
N TYR A 47 -4.17 10.79 0.57
CA TYR A 47 -4.52 9.39 0.78
C TYR A 47 -3.84 8.45 -0.23
N GLN A 48 -3.82 8.82 -1.52
CA GLN A 48 -3.13 8.05 -2.56
C GLN A 48 -1.62 7.95 -2.29
N THR A 49 -1.01 9.06 -1.85
CA THR A 49 0.43 9.10 -1.53
C THR A 49 0.75 8.18 -0.35
N GLU A 50 -0.06 8.22 0.71
CA GLU A 50 0.14 7.35 1.88
C GLU A 50 -0.09 5.87 1.53
N MET A 51 -1.09 5.57 0.71
CA MET A 51 -1.32 4.21 0.21
C MET A 51 -0.12 3.69 -0.60
N GLN A 52 0.47 4.52 -1.45
CA GLN A 52 1.64 4.14 -2.23
C GLN A 52 2.84 3.82 -1.32
N LYS A 53 3.11 4.67 -0.32
CA LYS A 53 4.18 4.42 0.66
C LYS A 53 3.97 3.12 1.43
N GLN A 54 2.74 2.83 1.84
CA GLN A 54 2.41 1.58 2.53
C GLN A 54 2.64 0.37 1.61
N GLN A 55 2.26 0.45 0.34
CA GLN A 55 2.49 -0.62 -0.62
C GLN A 55 4.00 -0.87 -0.85
N GLU A 56 4.80 0.20 -0.95
CA GLU A 56 6.25 0.09 -1.07
C GLU A 56 6.88 -0.58 0.17
N GLN A 57 6.41 -0.24 1.36
CA GLN A 57 6.84 -0.90 2.61
C GLN A 57 6.50 -2.39 2.62
N VAL A 58 5.27 -2.75 2.23
CA VAL A 58 4.83 -4.15 2.14
C VAL A 58 5.70 -4.92 1.14
N ASN A 59 5.96 -4.36 -0.05
CA ASN A 59 6.80 -4.99 -1.06
C ASN A 59 8.25 -5.19 -0.59
N SER A 60 8.78 -4.20 0.15
CA SER A 60 10.12 -4.29 0.73
C SER A 60 10.20 -5.41 1.77
N LEU A 61 9.21 -5.50 2.67
CA LEU A 61 9.15 -6.54 3.68
C LEU A 61 8.98 -7.93 3.06
N GLN A 62 8.16 -8.06 2.02
CA GLN A 62 8.00 -9.33 1.30
C GLN A 62 9.33 -9.80 0.69
N THR A 63 10.07 -8.90 0.04
CA THR A 63 11.39 -9.22 -0.51
C THR A 63 12.37 -9.68 0.59
N GLN A 64 12.32 -9.04 1.76
CA GLN A 64 13.17 -9.43 2.89
C GLN A 64 12.79 -10.81 3.43
N LEU A 65 11.50 -11.13 3.53
CA LEU A 65 11.01 -12.46 3.91
C LEU A 65 11.48 -13.52 2.92
N ASP A 66 11.28 -13.30 1.62
CA ASP A 66 11.69 -14.24 0.58
C ASP A 66 13.21 -14.49 0.63
N THR A 67 14.02 -13.45 0.92
CA THR A 67 15.47 -13.59 1.09
C THR A 67 15.83 -14.43 2.31
N ILE A 68 15.14 -14.23 3.44
CA ILE A 68 15.35 -15.00 4.67
C ILE A 68 14.97 -16.46 4.45
N ASP A 69 13.85 -16.72 3.77
CA ASP A 69 13.41 -18.09 3.45
C ASP A 69 14.44 -18.80 2.56
N ASP A 70 14.96 -18.12 1.53
CA ASP A 70 16.05 -18.63 0.68
C ASP A 70 17.34 -18.93 1.47
N GLU A 71 17.68 -18.11 2.46
CA GLU A 71 18.83 -18.32 3.33
C GLU A 71 18.61 -19.51 4.28
N LEU A 72 17.41 -19.66 4.84
CA LEU A 72 17.02 -20.79 5.68
C LEU A 72 17.05 -22.12 4.91
N ASP A 73 16.59 -22.13 3.67
CA ASP A 73 16.63 -23.30 2.79
C ASP A 73 18.08 -23.74 2.50
N LYS A 74 19.00 -22.78 2.29
CA LYS A 74 20.43 -23.06 2.12
C LYS A 74 21.09 -23.58 3.41
N LEU A 75 20.71 -23.02 4.56
CA LEU A 75 21.22 -23.43 5.88
C LEU A 75 20.80 -24.85 6.27
N THR A 76 19.57 -25.25 5.91
CA THR A 76 19.03 -26.57 6.26
C THR A 76 19.51 -27.69 5.35
N SER A 77 19.99 -27.38 4.14
CA SER A 77 20.34 -28.37 3.12
C SER A 77 21.85 -28.41 2.81
N VAL A 78 22.60 -29.24 3.56
CA VAL A 78 24.01 -29.55 3.22
C VAL A 78 24.08 -30.87 2.47
N TYR A 79 24.48 -30.82 1.19
CA TYR A 79 24.63 -32.00 0.33
C TYR A 79 26.01 -32.66 0.51
N SER A 80 26.05 -33.99 0.48
CA SER A 80 27.31 -34.72 0.38
C SER A 80 27.91 -34.57 -1.02
N PRO A 81 29.23 -34.34 -1.16
CA PRO A 81 29.90 -34.31 -2.46
C PRO A 81 29.89 -35.67 -3.19
N TYR A 82 29.50 -36.74 -2.49
CA TYR A 82 29.42 -38.08 -3.07
C TYR A 82 27.97 -38.53 -3.25
N ARG A 83 27.63 -38.95 -4.47
CA ARG A 83 26.34 -39.62 -4.75
C ARG A 83 26.33 -41.00 -4.09
N GLY A 84 25.34 -41.24 -3.24
CA GLY A 84 25.21 -42.50 -2.50
C GLY A 84 23.89 -42.58 -1.75
N LYS A 85 23.64 -43.72 -1.10
CA LYS A 85 22.51 -43.89 -0.18
C LYS A 85 22.98 -43.70 1.26
N VAL A 86 22.19 -43.03 2.08
CA VAL A 86 22.46 -42.92 3.52
C VAL A 86 22.37 -44.32 4.13
N ARG A 87 23.48 -44.80 4.70
CA ARG A 87 23.55 -46.08 5.39
C ARG A 87 23.30 -45.92 6.89
N ARG A 88 23.85 -44.86 7.49
CA ARG A 88 23.76 -44.58 8.92
C ARG A 88 23.82 -43.10 9.19
N VAL A 89 22.99 -42.64 10.12
CA VAL A 89 23.12 -41.32 10.76
C VAL A 89 23.38 -41.57 12.24
N LYS A 90 24.45 -41.00 12.78
CA LYS A 90 24.81 -41.07 14.20
C LYS A 90 24.87 -39.66 14.76
N ILE A 91 24.00 -39.35 15.72
CA ILE A 91 24.06 -38.07 16.44
C ILE A 91 25.22 -38.14 17.42
N LEU A 92 26.17 -37.22 17.30
CA LEU A 92 27.35 -37.10 18.15
C LEU A 92 27.08 -36.20 19.37
N GLY A 93 26.17 -35.25 19.23
CA GLY A 93 25.77 -34.36 20.32
C GLY A 93 24.63 -33.44 19.90
N GLN A 94 23.86 -33.01 20.89
CA GLN A 94 22.81 -32.01 20.73
C GLN A 94 22.90 -31.04 21.91
N ASN A 95 22.95 -29.75 21.61
CA ASN A 95 22.79 -28.67 22.59
C ASN A 95 21.51 -27.88 22.26
N GLU A 96 21.25 -26.78 22.97
CA GLU A 96 20.04 -25.97 22.79
C GLU A 96 19.88 -25.36 21.39
N ARG A 97 20.96 -25.24 20.60
CA ARG A 97 20.95 -24.55 19.29
C ARG A 97 21.59 -25.32 18.14
N SER A 98 22.17 -26.49 18.36
CA SER A 98 22.78 -27.30 17.31
C SER A 98 22.74 -28.80 17.57
N ILE A 99 22.64 -29.55 16.48
CA ILE A 99 22.78 -31.01 16.44
C ILE A 99 24.02 -31.32 15.60
N THR A 100 24.95 -32.08 16.16
CA THR A 100 26.11 -32.61 15.43
C THR A 100 25.81 -34.06 15.06
N ALA A 101 25.84 -34.38 13.77
CA ALA A 101 25.60 -35.73 13.27
C ALA A 101 26.72 -36.18 12.33
N GLU A 102 27.13 -37.44 12.46
CA GLU A 102 27.98 -38.16 11.50
C GLU A 102 27.08 -38.96 10.55
N VAL A 103 27.22 -38.74 9.24
CA VAL A 103 26.47 -39.46 8.21
C VAL A 103 27.41 -40.38 7.44
N THR A 104 27.12 -41.68 7.45
CA THR A 104 27.82 -42.68 6.65
C THR A 104 27.03 -42.96 5.38
N LEU A 105 27.68 -42.84 4.22
CA LEU A 105 27.08 -43.03 2.90
C LEU A 105 27.63 -44.29 2.25
N ASP A 106 26.74 -45.13 1.71
CA ASP A 106 27.13 -46.17 0.76
C ASP A 106 27.20 -45.53 -0.63
N ILE A 107 28.44 -45.26 -1.06
CA ILE A 107 28.77 -44.74 -2.38
C ILE A 107 28.80 -45.87 -3.39
N ARG A 108 27.92 -45.82 -4.39
CA ARG A 108 28.04 -46.61 -5.61
C ARG A 108 28.82 -45.74 -6.60
N GLY A 109 30.13 -46.00 -6.76
CA GLY A 109 31.00 -45.24 -7.67
C GLY A 109 30.42 -45.16 -9.09
N GLU A 110 30.64 -44.09 -9.86
CA GLU A 110 31.97 -43.64 -10.29
C GLU A 110 32.63 -42.53 -9.46
N ILE A 111 33.87 -42.79 -9.04
CA ILE A 111 34.81 -41.75 -8.58
C ILE A 111 35.40 -41.12 -9.85
N ARG A 112 34.92 -39.95 -10.27
CA ARG A 112 35.64 -39.18 -11.29
C ARG A 112 36.81 -38.47 -10.61
N LYS A 113 38.03 -38.90 -10.97
CA LYS A 113 39.28 -38.16 -10.74
C LYS A 113 39.29 -36.87 -11.56
#